data_AF-A0A0H5RIM8-F1
#
_entry.id   AF-A0A0H5RIM8-F1
#
_cell.length_a   1.000
_cell.length_b   1.000
_cell.length_c   1.000
_cell.angle_alpha   90.00
_cell.angle_beta   90.00
_cell.angle_gamma   90.00
#
_symmetry.space_group_name_H-M   'P 1'
#
loop_
_entity.id
_entity.type
_entity.pdbx_description
1 polymer ?
#
loop_
_entity_poly.entity_id
_entity_poly.type
_entity_poly.pdbx_seq_one_letter_code
_entity_poly.pdbx_strand_id
1 'polypeptide(L)'
;MKGLTPAEEDAVASKVQDVMSRMDLSLSATKVGLMGSRVLAANSSRQYGSVFRGLILFLKRIGDFASLVVFSENAPLEFCPSMSADSLMAYIDFKVLPSGTPLSIFADAASDASRVGPIRDYFTGTAIVSSGAWNDPGACNQLLSAVSNLHVAKNQGGPYQEPCHNCITLYDSGVLSGCRFHASRPQLWRCGSPRELAAVKNRYQRLTKFDLPDYQAQGNSALLPHELVDVRTALLSRNSISAFQEWVMVLFHVQLFLRAKEGCEFQLADFVPGLTTINRDSGEVLALGIKIKGKSDESFKLMMIWRNDQVPELCLVRHLLAWIHLRPSSTGDYLFPNRNGGIMEYNRFNHSLKTLFRTVIGRRGPWGTHTLRKTGYLMAIWGGGQIEQIMLSARHKTLASAQKYFQDAAALLHLAKIQRDNSNRVLDLLYSQRADRCYRDTHPYFSNFFERTF
;
A
#
# COMPACT_ATOMS: atom_id res chain seq x y z
N MET A 1 7.15 23.61 2.12
CA MET A 1 6.41 24.73 2.74
C MET A 1 6.93 24.89 4.15
N LYS A 2 7.30 26.12 4.53
CA LYS A 2 7.89 26.41 5.84
C LYS A 2 6.80 26.30 6.92
N GLY A 3 7.15 25.77 8.09
CA GLY A 3 6.27 25.79 9.26
C GLY A 3 5.93 27.22 9.67
N LEU A 4 4.86 27.39 10.44
CA LEU A 4 4.50 28.70 10.99
C LEU A 4 5.37 29.02 12.21
N THR A 5 5.64 30.31 12.42
CA THR A 5 6.16 30.84 13.67
C THR A 5 5.06 30.86 14.75
N PRO A 6 5.41 30.95 16.05
CA PRO A 6 4.40 31.06 17.11
C PRO A 6 3.41 32.23 16.90
N ALA A 7 3.90 33.39 16.48
CA ALA A 7 3.04 34.55 16.20
C ALA A 7 2.09 34.32 15.01
N GLU A 8 2.55 33.62 13.96
CA GLU A 8 1.69 33.22 12.86
C GLU A 8 0.62 32.20 13.34
N GLU A 9 0.98 31.26 14.22
CA GLU A 9 0.03 30.30 14.81
C GLU A 9 -1.06 30.99 15.65
N ASP A 10 -0.69 31.98 16.47
CA ASP A 10 -1.65 32.77 17.25
C ASP A 10 -2.59 33.58 16.35
N ALA A 11 -2.05 34.16 15.27
CA ALA A 11 -2.85 34.87 14.27
C ALA A 11 -3.85 33.93 13.56
N VAL A 12 -3.43 32.71 13.21
CA VAL A 12 -4.34 31.68 12.68
C VAL A 12 -5.45 31.39 13.69
N ALA A 13 -5.10 31.15 14.95
CA ALA A 13 -6.08 30.80 15.99
C ALA A 13 -7.13 31.90 16.16
N SER A 14 -6.70 33.17 16.20
CA SER A 14 -7.59 34.33 16.22
C SER A 14 -8.50 34.38 14.99
N LYS A 15 -7.98 34.14 13.78
CA LYS A 15 -8.79 34.15 12.55
C LYS A 15 -9.78 33.00 12.47
N VAL A 16 -9.44 31.82 12.97
CA VAL A 16 -10.39 30.70 13.10
C VAL A 16 -11.50 31.06 14.07
N GLN A 17 -11.16 31.70 15.20
CA GLN A 17 -12.16 32.18 16.16
C GLN A 17 -13.09 33.23 15.53
N ASP A 18 -12.56 34.18 14.77
CA ASP A 18 -13.36 35.16 14.02
C ASP A 18 -14.37 34.47 13.09
N VAL A 19 -13.93 33.42 12.37
CA VAL A 19 -14.81 32.65 11.49
C VAL A 19 -15.90 31.92 12.27
N MET A 20 -15.56 31.29 13.39
CA MET A 20 -16.53 30.59 14.23
C MET A 20 -17.56 31.54 14.83
N SER A 21 -17.13 32.71 15.31
CA SER A 21 -18.01 33.75 15.83
C SER A 21 -18.97 34.27 14.76
N ARG A 22 -18.53 34.44 13.51
CA ARG A 22 -19.42 34.82 12.40
C ARG A 22 -20.46 33.75 12.04
N MET A 23 -20.22 32.50 12.43
CA MET A 23 -21.13 31.39 12.19
C MET A 23 -22.05 31.12 13.39
N ASP A 24 -21.94 31.92 14.46
CA ASP A 24 -22.57 31.66 15.76
C ASP A 24 -22.25 30.25 16.31
N LEU A 25 -21.04 29.76 16.04
CA LEU A 25 -20.58 28.45 16.49
C LEU A 25 -19.63 28.57 17.67
N SER A 26 -19.74 27.63 18.61
CA SER A 26 -18.81 27.45 19.71
C SER A 26 -18.09 26.10 19.61
N LEU A 27 -16.85 26.05 20.10
CA LEU A 27 -16.10 24.80 20.20
C LEU A 27 -16.80 23.88 21.21
N SER A 28 -16.82 22.58 20.91
CA SER A 28 -17.33 21.59 21.85
C SER A 28 -16.40 21.49 23.07
N ALA A 29 -16.98 21.35 24.26
CA ALA A 29 -16.23 20.97 25.47
C ALA A 29 -15.63 19.55 25.36
N THR A 30 -16.21 18.71 24.49
CA THR A 30 -15.79 17.32 24.30
C THR A 30 -14.81 17.20 23.15
N LYS A 31 -13.62 16.67 23.46
CA LYS A 31 -12.63 16.28 22.46
C LYS A 31 -13.05 15.00 21.76
N VAL A 32 -13.26 15.10 20.46
CA VAL A 32 -13.48 13.95 19.57
C VAL A 32 -12.37 13.94 18.53
N GLY A 33 -11.58 12.86 18.51
CA GLY A 33 -10.50 12.71 17.53
C GLY A 33 -11.01 12.88 16.09
N LEU A 34 -10.13 13.30 15.18
CA LEU A 34 -10.50 13.68 13.81
C LEU A 34 -11.32 12.64 13.05
N MET A 35 -11.13 11.36 13.35
CA MET A 35 -11.81 10.24 12.69
C MET A 35 -13.10 9.80 13.42
N GLY A 36 -13.51 10.51 14.47
CA GLY A 36 -14.70 10.21 15.24
C GLY A 36 -14.67 8.80 15.83
N SER A 37 -15.80 8.10 15.73
CA SER A 37 -15.95 6.71 16.17
C SER A 37 -15.47 5.68 15.14
N ARG A 38 -14.92 6.09 13.99
CA ARG A 38 -14.48 5.13 12.96
C ARG A 38 -13.29 4.32 13.43
N VAL A 39 -13.44 2.99 13.39
CA VAL A 39 -12.35 2.05 13.63
C VAL A 39 -11.49 1.95 12.37
N LEU A 40 -10.30 2.55 12.42
CA LEU A 40 -9.30 2.47 11.36
C LEU A 40 -8.15 1.55 11.78
N ALA A 41 -7.58 0.83 10.80
CA ALA A 41 -6.32 0.13 11.02
C ALA A 41 -5.22 1.12 11.44
N ALA A 42 -4.34 0.71 12.36
CA ALA A 42 -3.30 1.58 12.92
C ALA A 42 -2.44 2.27 11.86
N ASN A 43 -2.11 1.56 10.76
CA ASN A 43 -1.34 2.13 9.66
C ASN A 43 -2.14 3.21 8.91
N SER A 44 -3.43 2.99 8.66
CA SER A 44 -4.28 3.99 7.99
C SER A 44 -4.42 5.25 8.84
N SER A 45 -4.59 5.09 10.16
CA SER A 45 -4.63 6.22 11.10
C SER A 45 -3.34 7.05 11.06
N ARG A 46 -2.18 6.38 11.15
CA ARG A 46 -0.86 7.06 11.06
C ARG A 46 -0.68 7.79 9.73
N GLN A 47 -1.06 7.15 8.62
CA GLN A 47 -0.96 7.74 7.30
C GLN A 47 -1.85 8.97 7.14
N TYR A 48 -3.12 8.89 7.58
CA TYR A 48 -4.04 10.01 7.55
C TYR A 48 -3.55 11.18 8.41
N GLY A 49 -3.00 10.91 9.59
CA GLY A 49 -2.37 11.96 10.41
C GLY A 49 -1.23 12.69 9.69
N SER A 50 -0.43 11.98 8.90
CA SER A 50 0.62 12.63 8.08
C SER A 50 0.04 13.50 6.97
N VAL A 51 -1.03 13.04 6.31
CA VAL A 51 -1.73 13.79 5.27
C VAL A 51 -2.36 15.06 5.84
N PHE A 52 -3.05 14.96 6.98
CA PHE A 52 -3.70 16.10 7.63
C PHE A 52 -2.71 17.17 8.04
N ARG A 53 -1.55 16.81 8.62
CA ARG A 53 -0.52 17.80 8.96
C ARG A 53 -0.10 18.64 7.76
N GLY A 54 0.09 18.00 6.60
CA GLY A 54 0.45 18.70 5.37
C GLY A 54 -0.67 19.61 4.84
N LEU A 55 -1.91 19.13 4.85
CA LEU A 55 -3.07 19.88 4.38
C LEU A 55 -3.39 21.05 5.32
N ILE A 56 -3.39 20.84 6.63
CA ILE A 56 -3.60 21.88 7.65
C ILE A 56 -2.58 23.01 7.48
N LEU A 57 -1.29 22.67 7.35
CA LEU A 57 -0.25 23.68 7.13
C LEU A 57 -0.50 24.49 5.85
N PHE A 58 -0.94 23.83 4.77
CA PHE A 58 -1.29 24.50 3.54
C PHE A 58 -2.48 25.45 3.71
N LEU A 59 -3.56 25.00 4.35
CA LEU A 59 -4.75 25.80 4.62
C LEU A 59 -4.43 27.05 5.46
N LYS A 60 -3.58 26.90 6.49
CA LYS A 60 -3.07 28.02 7.29
C LYS A 60 -2.32 29.03 6.43
N ARG A 61 -1.46 28.55 5.54
CA ARG A 61 -0.62 29.38 4.67
C ARG A 61 -1.41 30.10 3.59
N ILE A 62 -2.51 29.54 3.07
CA ILE A 62 -3.37 30.23 2.08
C ILE A 62 -4.45 31.12 2.74
N GLY A 63 -4.54 31.14 4.07
CA GLY A 63 -5.55 31.91 4.80
C GLY A 63 -6.97 31.33 4.71
N ASP A 64 -7.13 30.05 4.39
CA ASP A 64 -8.45 29.40 4.38
C ASP A 64 -8.82 28.89 5.77
N PHE A 65 -9.10 29.85 6.66
CA PHE A 65 -9.38 29.58 8.06
C PHE A 65 -10.70 28.85 8.28
N ALA A 66 -11.69 29.05 7.42
CA ALA A 66 -12.96 28.32 7.49
C ALA A 66 -12.75 26.81 7.28
N SER A 67 -11.88 26.43 6.35
CA SER A 67 -11.52 25.03 6.12
C SER A 67 -10.74 24.39 7.26
N LEU A 68 -10.19 25.16 8.20
CA LEU A 68 -9.49 24.62 9.36
C LEU A 68 -10.44 24.11 10.45
N VAL A 69 -11.69 24.60 10.49
CA VAL A 69 -12.66 24.26 11.55
C VAL A 69 -12.93 22.74 11.60
N VAL A 70 -13.05 22.09 10.44
CA VAL A 70 -13.29 20.63 10.35
C VAL A 70 -12.15 19.79 10.94
N PHE A 71 -10.93 20.36 11.03
CA PHE A 71 -9.75 19.73 11.62
C PHE A 71 -9.63 19.96 13.13
N SER A 72 -10.61 20.57 13.78
CA SER A 72 -10.63 20.71 15.23
C SER A 72 -11.11 19.42 15.91
N GLU A 73 -10.38 18.96 16.93
CA GLU A 73 -10.86 17.90 17.83
C GLU A 73 -12.04 18.37 18.69
N ASN A 74 -12.17 19.69 18.88
CA ASN A 74 -13.30 20.33 19.55
C ASN A 74 -14.29 20.94 18.55
N ALA A 75 -14.37 20.40 17.33
CA ALA A 75 -15.27 20.95 16.31
C ALA A 75 -16.72 21.08 16.84
N PRO A 76 -17.48 22.10 16.41
CA PRO A 76 -18.84 22.31 16.90
C PRO A 76 -19.74 21.09 16.62
N LEU A 77 -20.59 20.75 17.59
CA LEU A 77 -21.46 19.55 17.51
C LEU A 77 -22.71 19.79 16.67
N GLU A 78 -23.30 20.99 16.75
CA GLU A 78 -24.53 21.34 16.06
C GLU A 78 -24.33 21.40 14.54
N PHE A 79 -23.24 22.04 14.11
CA PHE A 79 -22.86 22.12 12.72
C PHE A 79 -21.35 22.37 12.59
N CYS A 80 -20.66 21.50 11.85
CA CYS A 80 -19.24 21.68 11.54
C CYS A 80 -19.08 22.00 10.04
N PRO A 81 -18.66 23.21 9.64
CA PRO A 81 -18.56 23.57 8.23
C PRO A 81 -17.56 22.67 7.48
N SER A 82 -17.88 22.37 6.23
CA SER A 82 -17.00 21.61 5.35
C SER A 82 -15.80 22.46 4.89
N MET A 83 -14.70 21.79 4.54
CA MET A 83 -13.57 22.47 3.90
C MET A 83 -13.86 22.81 2.45
N SER A 84 -13.21 23.85 1.93
CA SER A 84 -13.32 24.27 0.53
C SER A 84 -12.79 23.21 -0.44
N ALA A 85 -13.60 22.87 -1.45
CA ALA A 85 -13.18 22.04 -2.57
C ALA A 85 -12.04 22.68 -3.39
N ASP A 86 -12.10 23.99 -3.60
CA ASP A 86 -11.05 24.74 -4.30
C ASP A 86 -9.71 24.69 -3.56
N SER A 87 -9.72 24.82 -2.23
CA SER A 87 -8.49 24.66 -1.43
C SER A 87 -7.94 23.24 -1.46
N LEU A 88 -8.83 22.24 -1.51
CA LEU A 88 -8.42 20.85 -1.66
C LEU A 88 -7.77 20.59 -3.03
N MET A 89 -8.35 21.12 -4.11
CA MET A 89 -7.75 21.03 -5.45
C MET A 89 -6.42 21.77 -5.52
N ALA A 90 -6.34 22.98 -4.96
CA ALA A 90 -5.09 23.73 -4.84
C ALA A 90 -4.01 22.98 -4.08
N TYR A 91 -4.36 22.24 -3.02
CA TYR A 91 -3.41 21.39 -2.31
C TYR A 91 -2.95 20.18 -3.14
N ILE A 92 -3.83 19.60 -3.96
CA ILE A 92 -3.45 18.57 -4.93
C ILE A 92 -2.44 19.15 -5.92
N ASP A 93 -2.71 20.34 -6.47
CA ASP A 93 -1.81 21.04 -7.40
C ASP A 93 -0.47 21.38 -6.76
N PHE A 94 -0.49 21.85 -5.51
CA PHE A 94 0.72 22.09 -4.71
C PHE A 94 1.60 20.84 -4.61
N LYS A 95 1.01 19.65 -4.56
CA LYS A 95 1.75 18.40 -4.45
C LYS A 95 2.19 17.81 -5.79
N VAL A 96 1.38 17.95 -6.82
CA VAL A 96 1.53 17.19 -8.07
C VAL A 96 2.19 17.98 -9.18
N LEU A 97 1.90 19.28 -9.30
CA LEU A 97 2.47 20.10 -10.38
C LEU A 97 3.99 20.18 -10.26
N PRO A 98 4.72 20.33 -11.38
CA PRO A 98 6.18 20.44 -11.39
C PRO A 98 6.67 21.48 -10.38
N SER A 99 7.72 21.16 -9.61
CA SER A 99 8.21 22.04 -8.55
C SER A 99 8.47 23.47 -9.05
N GLY A 100 8.00 24.48 -8.32
CA GLY A 100 8.14 25.89 -8.71
C GLY A 100 7.00 26.44 -9.57
N THR A 101 6.01 25.62 -9.97
CA THR A 101 4.84 26.10 -10.71
C THR A 101 3.96 26.98 -9.81
N PRO A 102 3.66 28.24 -10.17
CA PRO A 102 2.74 29.07 -9.41
C PRO A 102 1.34 28.47 -9.35
N LEU A 103 0.72 28.49 -8.16
CA LEU A 103 -0.63 27.98 -7.97
C LEU A 103 -1.68 29.06 -8.24
N SER A 104 -2.77 28.67 -8.87
CA SER A 104 -3.93 29.51 -9.15
C SER A 104 -5.20 28.67 -9.10
N ILE A 105 -6.31 29.28 -8.69
CA ILE A 105 -7.64 28.71 -8.88
C ILE A 105 -8.17 29.27 -10.21
N PHE A 106 -8.53 28.38 -11.13
CA PHE A 106 -9.05 28.75 -12.44
C PHE A 106 -10.57 28.78 -12.46
N ALA A 107 -11.15 29.71 -13.24
CA ALA A 107 -12.59 29.96 -13.26
C ALA A 107 -13.42 28.74 -13.72
N ASP A 108 -12.87 27.90 -14.58
CA ASP A 108 -13.53 26.69 -15.09
C ASP A 108 -13.60 25.54 -14.07
N ALA A 109 -12.74 25.59 -13.05
CA ALA A 109 -12.68 24.58 -11.99
C ALA A 109 -13.23 25.07 -10.64
N ALA A 110 -13.33 26.39 -10.43
CA ALA A 110 -13.70 26.99 -9.15
C ALA A 110 -15.14 26.66 -8.74
N SER A 111 -15.33 26.21 -7.50
CA SER A 111 -16.66 26.16 -6.87
C SER A 111 -17.12 27.52 -6.37
N ASP A 112 -16.18 28.41 -6.03
CA ASP A 112 -16.45 29.78 -5.59
C ASP A 112 -15.68 30.78 -6.46
N ALA A 113 -16.42 31.57 -7.25
CA ALA A 113 -15.87 32.55 -8.17
C ALA A 113 -15.01 33.63 -7.48
N SER A 114 -15.26 33.90 -6.19
CA SER A 114 -14.46 34.87 -5.42
C SER A 114 -13.03 34.40 -5.15
N ARG A 115 -12.76 33.10 -5.32
CA ARG A 115 -11.45 32.49 -5.07
C ARG A 115 -10.60 32.37 -6.32
N VAL A 116 -11.15 32.70 -7.49
CA VAL A 116 -10.42 32.66 -8.76
C VAL A 116 -9.23 33.61 -8.72
N GLY A 117 -8.08 33.12 -9.13
CA GLY A 117 -6.84 33.88 -9.19
C GLY A 117 -5.66 33.22 -8.48
N PRO A 118 -4.52 33.95 -8.40
CA PRO A 118 -3.28 33.40 -7.87
C PRO A 118 -3.36 33.15 -6.37
N ILE A 119 -2.84 32.01 -5.93
CA ILE A 119 -2.77 31.66 -4.51
C ILE A 119 -1.51 32.26 -3.91
N ARG A 120 -1.68 33.02 -2.83
CA ARG A 120 -0.60 33.70 -2.12
C ARG A 120 -0.52 33.23 -0.69
N ASP A 121 0.67 33.28 -0.12
CA ASP A 121 0.88 33.09 1.30
C ASP A 121 0.25 34.27 2.05
N TYR A 122 -0.62 33.96 3.01
CA TYR A 122 -1.39 34.92 3.78
C TYR A 122 -0.50 35.88 4.58
N PHE A 123 0.65 35.42 5.07
CA PHE A 123 1.53 36.19 5.94
C PHE A 123 2.54 37.03 5.15
N THR A 124 3.03 36.52 4.01
CA THR A 124 4.07 37.19 3.23
C THR A 124 3.56 37.86 1.95
N GLY A 125 2.36 37.51 1.49
CA GLY A 125 1.80 37.95 0.20
C GLY A 125 2.48 37.33 -1.04
N THR A 126 3.51 36.50 -0.85
CA THR A 126 4.26 35.87 -1.94
C THR A 126 3.43 34.78 -2.61
N ALA A 127 3.57 34.61 -3.92
CA ALA A 127 2.92 33.52 -4.63
C ALA A 127 3.36 32.16 -4.08
N ILE A 128 2.39 31.26 -3.85
CA ILE A 128 2.69 29.89 -3.47
C ILE A 128 2.96 29.11 -4.75
N VAL A 129 4.08 28.38 -4.74
CA VAL A 129 4.47 27.48 -5.81
C VAL A 129 4.34 26.04 -5.38
N SER A 130 4.08 25.16 -6.34
CA SER A 130 4.05 23.71 -6.14
C SER A 130 5.39 23.16 -5.65
N SER A 131 5.31 22.09 -4.88
CA SER A 131 6.44 21.30 -4.43
C SER A 131 6.87 20.19 -5.41
N GLY A 132 5.95 19.67 -6.24
CA GLY A 132 6.18 18.49 -7.08
C GLY A 132 6.53 17.22 -6.31
N ALA A 133 6.03 17.09 -5.07
CA ALA A 133 6.40 16.01 -4.17
C ALA A 133 5.64 14.69 -4.43
N TRP A 134 4.54 14.72 -5.18
CA TRP A 134 3.75 13.53 -5.50
C TRP A 134 3.96 13.10 -6.94
N ASN A 135 4.57 11.93 -7.10
CA ASN A 135 4.80 11.23 -8.36
C ASN A 135 3.96 9.94 -8.46
N ASP A 136 3.02 9.73 -7.55
CA ASP A 136 2.14 8.56 -7.48
C ASP A 136 0.69 9.02 -7.24
N PRO A 137 -0.26 8.72 -8.15
CA PRO A 137 -1.69 8.98 -7.94
C PRO A 137 -2.25 8.38 -6.64
N GLY A 138 -1.64 7.30 -6.14
CA GLY A 138 -1.99 6.67 -4.87
C GLY A 138 -1.91 7.64 -3.68
N ALA A 139 -0.96 8.59 -3.69
CA ALA A 139 -0.84 9.62 -2.66
C ALA A 139 -2.06 10.57 -2.65
N CYS A 140 -2.54 10.97 -3.83
CA CYS A 140 -3.75 11.79 -3.95
C CYS A 140 -5.00 11.02 -3.54
N ASN A 141 -5.12 9.75 -3.95
CA ASN A 141 -6.27 8.93 -3.54
C ASN A 141 -6.30 8.69 -2.02
N GLN A 142 -5.13 8.58 -1.39
CA GLN A 142 -5.01 8.51 0.07
C GLN A 142 -5.46 9.82 0.73
N LEU A 143 -5.09 10.97 0.19
CA LEU A 143 -5.61 12.27 0.64
C LEU A 143 -7.13 12.35 0.56
N LEU A 144 -7.70 12.04 -0.61
CA LEU A 144 -9.16 12.10 -0.81
C LEU A 144 -9.90 11.13 0.11
N SER A 145 -9.29 9.96 0.39
CA SER A 145 -9.83 9.00 1.36
C SER A 145 -9.77 9.54 2.79
N ALA A 146 -8.67 10.16 3.20
CA ALA A 146 -8.54 10.80 4.50
C ALA A 146 -9.58 11.92 4.69
N VAL A 147 -9.72 12.80 3.69
CA VAL A 147 -10.70 13.90 3.69
C VAL A 147 -12.13 13.38 3.77
N SER A 148 -12.50 12.35 2.99
CA SER A 148 -13.84 11.75 3.08
C SER A 148 -14.12 11.15 4.46
N ASN A 149 -13.14 10.46 5.06
CA ASN A 149 -13.28 9.91 6.41
C ASN A 149 -13.46 11.01 7.47
N LEU A 150 -12.70 12.11 7.37
CA LEU A 150 -12.83 13.28 8.23
C LEU A 150 -14.24 13.88 8.16
N HIS A 151 -14.75 14.10 6.94
CA HIS A 151 -16.05 14.73 6.76
C HIS A 151 -17.18 13.82 7.25
N VAL A 152 -17.13 12.51 7.00
CA VAL A 152 -18.11 11.58 7.58
C VAL A 152 -18.07 11.61 9.11
N ALA A 153 -16.89 11.65 9.72
CA ALA A 153 -16.76 11.75 11.18
C ALA A 153 -17.32 13.05 11.78
N LYS A 154 -17.51 14.10 10.96
CA LYS A 154 -18.09 15.39 11.35
C LYS A 154 -19.50 15.59 10.78
N ASN A 155 -20.20 14.52 10.41
CA ASN A 155 -21.56 14.55 9.82
C ASN A 155 -21.66 15.34 8.49
N GLN A 156 -20.57 15.41 7.74
CA GLN A 156 -20.46 16.08 6.44
C GLN A 156 -20.23 15.09 5.28
N GLY A 157 -20.73 13.85 5.38
CA GLY A 157 -20.53 12.82 4.35
C GLY A 157 -21.32 13.01 3.04
N GLY A 158 -22.23 13.99 2.98
CA GLY A 158 -23.17 14.20 1.87
C GLY A 158 -22.62 14.94 0.65
N PRO A 159 -23.50 15.31 -0.31
CA PRO A 159 -23.10 16.08 -1.50
C PRO A 159 -22.55 17.45 -1.11
N TYR A 160 -21.43 17.82 -1.73
CA TYR A 160 -20.77 19.10 -1.46
C TYR A 160 -21.56 20.28 -2.01
N GLN A 161 -21.69 21.34 -1.22
CA GLN A 161 -22.31 22.60 -1.63
C GLN A 161 -21.55 23.79 -1.03
N GLU A 162 -21.31 24.81 -1.85
CA GLU A 162 -20.84 26.13 -1.40
C GLU A 162 -21.98 26.92 -0.74
N PRO A 163 -21.66 28.00 0.00
CA PRO A 163 -22.66 28.95 0.47
C PRO A 163 -23.44 29.57 -0.69
N CYS A 164 -24.76 29.70 -0.53
CA CYS A 164 -25.60 30.34 -1.52
C CYS A 164 -25.69 31.85 -1.23
N HIS A 165 -25.19 32.68 -2.17
CA HIS A 165 -25.25 34.14 -2.03
C HIS A 165 -26.66 34.66 -1.73
N ASN A 166 -27.68 34.17 -2.43
CA ASN A 166 -29.07 34.57 -2.19
C ASN A 166 -29.58 34.17 -0.80
N CYS A 167 -29.14 33.02 -0.26
CA CYS A 167 -29.49 32.63 1.11
C CYS A 167 -28.84 33.56 2.14
N ILE A 168 -27.58 33.94 1.92
CA ILE A 168 -26.85 34.86 2.79
C ILE A 168 -27.53 36.23 2.78
N THR A 169 -27.80 36.80 1.59
CA THR A 169 -28.48 38.10 1.47
C THR A 169 -29.84 38.12 2.16
N LEU A 170 -30.62 37.03 2.03
CA LEU A 170 -31.91 36.91 2.73
C LEU A 170 -31.73 36.81 4.24
N TYR A 171 -30.78 36.01 4.70
CA TYR A 171 -30.46 35.88 6.13
C TYR A 171 -30.04 37.22 6.74
N ASP A 172 -29.16 37.96 6.07
CA ASP A 172 -28.71 39.30 6.49
C ASP A 172 -29.86 40.33 6.53
N SER A 173 -30.91 40.11 5.72
CA SER A 173 -32.15 40.90 5.75
C SER A 173 -33.17 40.44 6.81
N GLY A 174 -32.84 39.43 7.62
CA GLY A 174 -33.72 38.87 8.67
C GLY A 174 -34.64 37.73 8.22
N VAL A 175 -34.50 37.24 6.98
CA VAL A 175 -35.34 36.18 6.40
C VAL A 175 -34.66 34.81 6.55
N LEU A 176 -35.16 33.99 7.47
CA LEU A 176 -34.56 32.69 7.84
C LEU A 176 -35.01 31.50 6.96
N SER A 177 -35.98 31.68 6.07
CA SER A 177 -36.57 30.58 5.27
C SER A 177 -35.71 30.13 4.08
N GLY A 178 -34.62 30.83 3.76
CA GLY A 178 -33.76 30.53 2.62
C GLY A 178 -34.33 31.02 1.27
N CYS A 179 -33.54 30.85 0.20
CA CYS A 179 -33.95 31.29 -1.13
C CYS A 179 -34.88 30.26 -1.79
N ARG A 180 -35.44 30.60 -2.96
CA ARG A 180 -36.38 29.72 -3.70
C ARG A 180 -35.85 28.31 -4.01
N PHE A 181 -34.53 28.13 -4.05
CA PHE A 181 -33.87 26.84 -4.32
C PHE A 181 -33.43 26.10 -3.05
N HIS A 182 -33.49 26.77 -1.90
CA HIS A 182 -33.09 26.25 -0.59
C HIS A 182 -34.19 26.53 0.44
N ALA A 183 -35.45 26.33 0.04
CA ALA A 183 -36.62 26.62 0.86
C ALA A 183 -36.60 25.79 2.16
N SER A 184 -36.86 26.46 3.29
CA SER A 184 -36.85 25.91 4.65
C SER A 184 -35.49 25.40 5.15
N ARG A 185 -34.44 25.45 4.32
CA ARG A 185 -33.09 25.02 4.66
C ARG A 185 -32.05 25.92 3.98
N PRO A 186 -31.86 27.17 4.48
CA PRO A 186 -30.91 28.09 3.88
C PRO A 186 -29.49 27.50 3.85
N GLN A 187 -28.82 27.65 2.71
CA GLN A 187 -27.45 27.18 2.51
C GLN A 187 -26.47 28.32 2.82
N LEU A 188 -26.23 28.58 4.11
CA LEU A 188 -25.38 29.69 4.57
C LEU A 188 -23.88 29.34 4.62
N TRP A 189 -23.59 28.05 4.79
CA TRP A 189 -22.24 27.56 5.06
C TRP A 189 -21.94 26.34 4.20
N ARG A 190 -20.66 26.06 3.97
CA ARG A 190 -20.24 24.86 3.23
C ARG A 190 -20.71 23.59 3.94
N CYS A 191 -21.30 22.68 3.19
CA CYS A 191 -21.72 21.37 3.69
C CYS A 191 -21.34 20.24 2.72
N GLY A 192 -21.40 19.00 3.20
CA GLY A 192 -21.01 17.81 2.46
C GLY A 192 -19.50 17.62 2.35
N SER A 193 -19.09 16.61 1.58
CA SER A 193 -17.68 16.22 1.44
C SER A 193 -17.12 16.77 0.13
N PRO A 194 -16.04 17.58 0.13
CA PRO A 194 -15.49 18.17 -1.10
C PRO A 194 -15.07 17.12 -2.13
N ARG A 195 -14.73 15.90 -1.69
CA ARG A 195 -14.45 14.76 -2.58
C ARG A 195 -15.63 14.44 -3.52
N GLU A 196 -16.86 14.71 -3.09
CA GLU A 196 -18.05 14.39 -3.87
C GLU A 196 -18.31 15.38 -5.02
N LEU A 197 -17.67 16.55 -5.00
CA LEU A 197 -17.78 17.54 -6.07
C LEU A 197 -17.18 17.02 -7.38
N ALA A 198 -17.88 17.24 -8.49
CA ALA A 198 -17.44 16.82 -9.82
C ALA A 198 -16.06 17.40 -10.20
N ALA A 199 -15.80 18.66 -9.87
CA ALA A 199 -14.50 19.30 -10.12
C ALA A 199 -13.34 18.56 -9.45
N VAL A 200 -13.50 18.13 -8.18
CA VAL A 200 -12.48 17.35 -7.45
C VAL A 200 -12.28 15.97 -8.06
N LYS A 201 -13.37 15.30 -8.45
CA LYS A 201 -13.32 14.00 -9.16
C LYS A 201 -12.59 14.13 -10.50
N ASN A 202 -12.92 15.16 -11.27
CA ASN A 202 -12.28 15.46 -12.56
C ASN A 202 -10.81 15.84 -12.38
N ARG A 203 -10.46 16.58 -11.33
CA ARG A 203 -9.07 16.92 -11.00
C ARG A 203 -8.24 15.66 -10.74
N TYR A 204 -8.77 14.70 -9.98
CA TYR A 204 -8.11 13.40 -9.78
C TYR A 204 -7.95 12.61 -11.09
N GLN A 205 -8.96 12.60 -11.97
CA GLN A 205 -8.84 11.97 -13.28
C GLN A 205 -7.79 12.66 -14.16
N ARG A 206 -7.70 14.00 -14.11
CA ARG A 206 -6.68 14.77 -14.83
C ARG A 206 -5.28 14.40 -14.35
N LEU A 207 -5.10 14.25 -13.05
CA LEU A 207 -3.84 13.81 -12.45
C LEU A 207 -3.40 12.47 -13.04
N THR A 208 -4.29 11.48 -13.10
CA THR A 208 -3.96 10.13 -13.59
C THR A 208 -3.74 10.07 -15.11
N LYS A 209 -4.33 10.99 -15.88
CA LYS A 209 -4.32 10.95 -17.35
C LYS A 209 -3.31 11.90 -17.99
N PHE A 210 -3.04 13.05 -17.36
CA PHE A 210 -2.30 14.16 -17.97
C PHE A 210 -1.12 14.65 -17.14
N ASP A 211 -1.25 14.75 -15.81
CA ASP A 211 -0.16 15.30 -15.00
C ASP A 211 0.91 14.25 -14.68
N LEU A 212 0.48 12.99 -14.54
CA LEU A 212 1.35 11.83 -14.32
C LEU A 212 1.11 10.77 -15.41
N PRO A 213 1.26 11.10 -16.70
CA PRO A 213 0.93 10.20 -17.81
C PRO A 213 1.87 8.99 -17.86
N ASP A 214 3.12 9.19 -17.43
CA ASP A 214 4.16 8.16 -17.40
C ASP A 214 4.16 7.35 -16.10
N TYR A 215 3.24 7.62 -15.18
CA TYR A 215 3.16 6.85 -13.94
C TYR A 215 2.80 5.40 -14.27
N GLN A 216 3.75 4.51 -14.02
CA GLN A 216 3.56 3.07 -14.03
C GLN A 216 3.77 2.55 -12.62
N ALA A 217 2.73 1.92 -12.06
CA ALA A 217 2.83 1.28 -10.76
C ALA A 217 3.84 0.12 -10.84
N GLN A 218 5.09 0.35 -10.45
CA GLN A 218 6.10 -0.69 -10.41
C GLN A 218 5.91 -1.57 -9.18
N GLY A 219 5.37 -2.77 -9.39
CA GLY A 219 5.40 -3.83 -8.37
C GLY A 219 6.77 -4.51 -8.31
N ASN A 220 7.13 -5.09 -7.16
CA ASN A 220 8.35 -5.89 -7.05
C ASN A 220 8.44 -6.94 -8.17
N SER A 221 9.66 -7.29 -8.59
CA SER A 221 9.89 -8.37 -9.54
C SER A 221 9.82 -9.73 -8.84
N ALA A 222 9.41 -10.79 -9.55
CA ALA A 222 9.62 -12.17 -9.11
C ALA A 222 11.10 -12.57 -9.28
N LEU A 223 11.56 -13.60 -8.57
CA LEU A 223 12.80 -14.31 -8.88
C LEU A 223 12.49 -15.37 -9.95
N LEU A 224 13.37 -15.51 -10.94
CA LEU A 224 13.39 -16.67 -11.82
C LEU A 224 13.92 -17.90 -11.07
N PRO A 225 13.65 -19.13 -11.52
CA PRO A 225 14.08 -20.33 -10.81
C PRO A 225 15.60 -20.38 -10.58
N HIS A 226 16.41 -20.01 -11.57
CA HIS A 226 17.87 -19.97 -11.41
C HIS A 226 18.29 -18.87 -10.40
N GLU A 227 17.65 -17.70 -10.41
CA GLU A 227 17.94 -16.62 -9.46
C GLU A 227 17.63 -17.04 -8.01
N LEU A 228 16.60 -17.86 -7.81
CA LEU A 228 16.30 -18.43 -6.49
C LEU A 228 17.40 -19.39 -6.01
N VAL A 229 17.98 -20.18 -6.93
CA VAL A 229 19.12 -21.06 -6.65
C VAL A 229 20.39 -20.24 -6.39
N ASP A 230 20.62 -19.15 -7.13
CA ASP A 230 21.74 -18.23 -6.89
C ASP A 230 21.63 -17.59 -5.50
N VAL A 231 20.41 -17.17 -5.11
CA VAL A 231 20.13 -16.65 -3.76
C VAL A 231 20.42 -17.70 -2.69
N ARG A 232 20.00 -18.95 -2.90
CA ARG A 232 20.32 -20.06 -1.99
C ARG A 232 21.83 -20.20 -1.83
N THR A 233 22.55 -20.31 -2.94
CA THR A 233 24.00 -20.50 -2.96
C THR A 233 24.71 -19.36 -2.25
N ALA A 234 24.32 -18.11 -2.52
CA ALA A 234 24.91 -16.93 -1.91
C ALA A 234 24.63 -16.80 -0.40
N LEU A 235 23.50 -17.30 0.09
CA LEU A 235 23.20 -17.32 1.52
C LEU A 235 23.92 -18.46 2.23
N LEU A 236 23.89 -19.67 1.67
CA LEU A 236 24.54 -20.84 2.27
C LEU A 236 26.07 -20.73 2.26
N SER A 237 26.67 -20.09 1.25
CA SER A 237 28.13 -19.85 1.20
C SER A 237 28.64 -18.95 2.32
N ARG A 238 27.78 -18.13 2.94
CA ARG A 238 28.15 -17.33 4.12
C ARG A 238 28.38 -18.17 5.37
N ASN A 239 27.98 -19.45 5.35
CA ASN A 239 28.16 -20.42 6.43
C ASN A 239 27.84 -19.86 7.82
N SER A 240 26.68 -19.23 7.97
CA SER A 240 26.24 -18.65 9.24
C SER A 240 24.78 -18.94 9.52
N ILE A 241 24.44 -19.06 10.81
CA ILE A 241 23.08 -19.37 11.26
C ILE A 241 22.07 -18.31 10.80
N SER A 242 22.48 -17.03 10.76
CA SER A 242 21.63 -15.94 10.28
C SER A 242 21.37 -16.01 8.79
N ALA A 243 22.36 -16.39 7.98
CA ALA A 243 22.16 -16.56 6.54
C ALA A 243 21.31 -17.80 6.23
N PHE A 244 21.46 -18.87 7.02
CA PHE A 244 20.58 -20.03 6.94
C PHE A 244 19.14 -19.68 7.30
N GLN A 245 18.92 -18.95 8.40
CA GLN A 245 17.61 -18.41 8.77
C GLN A 245 16.99 -17.63 7.62
N GLU A 246 17.74 -16.69 7.02
CA GLU A 246 17.27 -15.88 5.90
C GLU A 246 16.90 -16.74 4.67
N TRP A 247 17.66 -17.79 4.38
CA TRP A 247 17.34 -18.73 3.30
C TRP A 247 16.03 -19.47 3.57
N VAL A 248 15.87 -20.04 4.77
CA VAL A 248 14.64 -20.74 5.15
C VAL A 248 13.45 -19.79 5.15
N MET A 249 13.63 -18.53 5.57
CA MET A 249 12.61 -17.49 5.45
C MET A 249 12.22 -17.21 4.00
N VAL A 250 13.18 -17.06 3.08
CA VAL A 250 12.91 -16.87 1.64
C VAL A 250 12.08 -18.04 1.12
N LEU A 251 12.52 -19.27 1.35
CA LEU A 251 11.84 -20.48 0.88
C LEU A 251 10.43 -20.62 1.48
N PHE A 252 10.28 -20.36 2.78
CA PHE A 252 9.00 -20.40 3.49
C PHE A 252 7.98 -19.43 2.89
N HIS A 253 8.38 -18.18 2.64
CA HIS A 253 7.48 -17.18 2.04
C HIS A 253 7.14 -17.48 0.59
N VAL A 254 8.07 -18.03 -0.19
CA VAL A 254 7.85 -18.41 -1.59
C VAL A 254 6.83 -19.55 -1.69
N GLN A 255 7.06 -20.67 -0.98
CA GLN A 255 6.21 -21.85 -1.13
C GLN A 255 4.81 -21.69 -0.53
N LEU A 256 4.67 -20.84 0.49
CA LEU A 256 3.38 -20.59 1.16
C LEU A 256 2.71 -19.28 0.73
N PHE A 257 3.26 -18.61 -0.29
CA PHE A 257 2.74 -17.36 -0.86
C PHE A 257 2.52 -16.25 0.18
N LEU A 258 3.39 -16.21 1.18
CA LEU A 258 3.18 -15.38 2.36
C LEU A 258 3.45 -13.91 2.08
N ARG A 259 2.64 -13.04 2.68
CA ARG A 259 3.06 -11.65 2.92
C ARG A 259 4.10 -11.64 4.03
N ALA A 260 4.98 -10.63 4.03
CA ALA A 260 6.02 -10.49 5.04
C ALA A 260 5.51 -10.64 6.49
N LYS A 261 4.39 -9.98 6.82
CA LYS A 261 3.80 -10.06 8.15
C LYS A 261 3.45 -11.51 8.53
N GLU A 262 2.85 -12.25 7.61
CA GLU A 262 2.38 -13.62 7.82
C GLU A 262 3.55 -14.57 8.16
N GLY A 263 4.71 -14.41 7.51
CA GLY A 263 5.88 -15.25 7.80
C GLY A 263 6.80 -14.72 8.92
N CYS A 264 6.89 -13.40 9.10
CA CYS A 264 7.73 -12.79 10.14
C CYS A 264 7.14 -12.94 11.56
N GLU A 265 5.82 -13.02 11.67
CA GLU A 265 5.11 -13.19 12.95
C GLU A 265 4.74 -14.66 13.24
N PHE A 266 5.11 -15.59 12.35
CA PHE A 266 4.78 -17.02 12.48
C PHE A 266 5.43 -17.62 13.74
N GLN A 267 4.65 -18.35 14.54
CA GLN A 267 5.10 -18.94 15.80
C GLN A 267 5.23 -20.46 15.69
N LEU A 268 6.00 -21.07 16.58
CA LEU A 268 6.10 -22.53 16.68
C LEU A 268 4.75 -23.17 17.04
N ALA A 269 3.91 -22.47 17.81
CA ALA A 269 2.55 -22.91 18.13
C ALA A 269 1.58 -22.88 16.92
N ASP A 270 2.02 -22.32 15.78
CA ASP A 270 1.27 -22.35 14.52
C ASP A 270 1.48 -23.64 13.72
N PHE A 271 2.42 -24.50 14.12
CA PHE A 271 2.42 -25.89 13.67
C PHE A 271 1.22 -26.64 14.26
N VAL A 272 0.66 -27.54 13.46
CA VAL A 272 -0.49 -28.37 13.83
C VAL A 272 0.00 -29.83 13.85
N PRO A 273 0.44 -30.35 15.02
CA PRO A 273 1.01 -31.69 15.11
C PRO A 273 0.06 -32.78 14.60
N GLY A 274 -1.25 -32.62 14.83
CA GLY A 274 -2.27 -33.57 14.36
C GLY A 274 -2.41 -33.68 12.84
N LEU A 275 -1.82 -32.76 12.08
CA LEU A 275 -1.77 -32.79 10.61
C LEU A 275 -0.36 -33.13 10.07
N THR A 276 0.62 -33.32 10.96
CA THR A 276 1.98 -33.71 10.56
C THR A 276 2.00 -35.19 10.24
N THR A 277 2.54 -35.54 9.07
CA THR A 277 2.63 -36.92 8.60
C THR A 277 4.07 -37.39 8.65
N ILE A 278 4.30 -38.54 9.29
CA ILE A 278 5.61 -39.16 9.45
C ILE A 278 5.53 -40.59 8.91
N ASN A 279 6.51 -40.98 8.10
CA ASN A 279 6.70 -42.37 7.72
C ASN A 279 7.09 -43.18 8.97
N ARG A 280 6.27 -44.16 9.35
CA ARG A 280 6.47 -44.94 10.58
C ARG A 280 7.71 -45.83 10.53
N ASP A 281 8.12 -46.25 9.34
CA ASP A 281 9.23 -47.18 9.14
C ASP A 281 10.56 -46.44 9.06
N SER A 282 10.61 -45.33 8.31
CA SER A 282 11.85 -44.54 8.14
C SER A 282 12.02 -43.39 9.15
N GLY A 283 10.96 -43.02 9.87
CA GLY A 283 10.94 -41.83 10.74
C GLY A 283 10.94 -40.51 9.97
N GLU A 284 10.86 -40.55 8.63
CA GLU A 284 10.91 -39.34 7.82
C GLU A 284 9.62 -38.54 7.89
N VAL A 285 9.74 -37.24 8.15
CA VAL A 285 8.61 -36.32 8.05
C VAL A 285 8.24 -36.14 6.57
N LEU A 286 7.02 -36.56 6.21
CA LEU A 286 6.45 -36.49 4.85
C LEU A 286 5.67 -35.19 4.62
N ALA A 287 5.05 -34.66 5.66
CA ALA A 287 4.33 -33.39 5.57
C ALA A 287 4.23 -32.70 6.93
N LEU A 288 4.23 -31.37 6.94
CA LEU A 288 3.98 -30.54 8.12
C LEU A 288 2.67 -29.79 7.95
N GLY A 289 1.77 -29.93 8.93
CA GLY A 289 0.57 -29.11 8.99
C GLY A 289 0.82 -27.80 9.72
N ILE A 290 0.29 -26.70 9.20
CA ILE A 290 0.39 -25.37 9.80
C ILE A 290 -0.94 -24.63 9.74
N LYS A 291 -1.09 -23.60 10.58
CA LYS A 291 -2.18 -22.62 10.48
C LYS A 291 -1.61 -21.23 10.18
N ILE A 292 -2.22 -20.50 9.25
CA ILE A 292 -1.82 -19.13 8.88
C ILE A 292 -3.07 -18.24 8.86
N LYS A 293 -2.95 -17.00 9.39
CA LYS A 293 -3.97 -15.97 9.25
C LYS A 293 -3.46 -14.81 8.39
N GLY A 294 -3.95 -14.72 7.16
CA GLY A 294 -3.63 -13.64 6.24
C GLY A 294 -4.31 -12.32 6.58
N LYS A 295 -3.84 -11.23 5.94
CA LYS A 295 -4.36 -9.85 6.17
C LYS A 295 -5.89 -9.73 6.06
N SER A 296 -6.49 -10.49 5.16
CA SER A 296 -7.91 -10.39 4.83
C SER A 296 -8.71 -11.61 5.29
N ASP A 297 -8.09 -12.50 6.05
CA ASP A 297 -8.71 -13.73 6.54
C ASP A 297 -9.41 -13.46 7.87
N GLU A 298 -10.66 -13.90 7.98
CA GLU A 298 -11.45 -13.77 9.21
C GLU A 298 -10.92 -14.74 10.29
N SER A 299 -10.54 -15.95 9.86
CA SER A 299 -10.03 -17.04 10.69
C SER A 299 -8.72 -17.60 10.16
N PHE A 300 -8.01 -18.36 11.01
CA PHE A 300 -6.84 -19.12 10.57
C PHE A 300 -7.21 -20.14 9.48
N LYS A 301 -6.34 -20.29 8.50
CA LYS A 301 -6.43 -21.28 7.42
C LYS A 301 -5.37 -22.36 7.64
N LEU A 302 -5.79 -23.62 7.50
CA LEU A 302 -4.88 -24.75 7.56
C LEU A 302 -4.17 -24.92 6.22
N MET A 303 -2.89 -25.23 6.27
CA MET A 303 -2.07 -25.51 5.09
C MET A 303 -1.15 -26.69 5.37
N MET A 304 -0.80 -27.42 4.30
CA MET A 304 0.18 -28.49 4.34
C MET A 304 1.46 -28.07 3.63
N ILE A 305 2.60 -28.41 4.22
CA ILE A 305 3.91 -28.33 3.57
C ILE A 305 4.33 -29.76 3.27
N TRP A 306 4.48 -30.08 2.00
CA TRP A 306 4.85 -31.43 1.55
C TRP A 306 6.36 -31.59 1.43
N ARG A 307 6.87 -32.76 1.81
CA ARG A 307 8.25 -33.16 1.54
C ARG A 307 8.43 -33.29 0.03
N ASN A 308 9.56 -32.79 -0.45
CA ASN A 308 9.95 -32.89 -1.86
C ASN A 308 11.32 -33.56 -1.94
N ASP A 309 11.33 -34.80 -2.41
CA ASP A 309 12.53 -35.60 -2.58
C ASP A 309 13.17 -35.45 -3.96
N GLN A 310 12.43 -34.88 -4.92
CA GLN A 310 12.93 -34.65 -6.28
C GLN A 310 13.88 -33.45 -6.34
N VAL A 311 13.63 -32.44 -5.50
CA VAL A 311 14.50 -31.25 -5.40
C VAL A 311 14.80 -30.96 -3.92
N PRO A 312 15.69 -31.74 -3.29
CA PRO A 312 16.01 -31.59 -1.87
C PRO A 312 16.49 -30.18 -1.50
N GLU A 313 17.20 -29.49 -2.41
CA GLU A 313 17.72 -28.14 -2.24
C GLU A 313 16.63 -27.09 -2.04
N LEU A 314 15.41 -27.37 -2.50
CA LEU A 314 14.23 -26.52 -2.36
C LEU A 314 13.15 -27.17 -1.49
N CYS A 315 13.43 -28.28 -0.80
CA CYS A 315 12.45 -28.93 0.06
C CYS A 315 12.26 -28.15 1.37
N LEU A 316 11.11 -27.48 1.54
CA LEU A 316 10.86 -26.66 2.72
C LEU A 316 10.79 -27.48 4.01
N VAL A 317 10.25 -28.71 3.99
CA VAL A 317 10.23 -29.60 5.18
C VAL A 317 11.65 -29.81 5.72
N ARG A 318 12.61 -30.18 4.85
CA ARG A 318 14.01 -30.40 5.25
C ARG A 318 14.63 -29.14 5.85
N HIS A 319 14.45 -28.00 5.18
CA HIS A 319 15.04 -26.74 5.59
C HIS A 319 14.42 -26.21 6.90
N LEU A 320 13.11 -26.36 7.08
CA LEU A 320 12.43 -25.99 8.32
C LEU A 320 12.87 -26.85 9.49
N LEU A 321 12.93 -28.18 9.33
CA LEU A 321 13.35 -29.06 10.41
C LEU A 321 14.81 -28.82 10.80
N ALA A 322 15.70 -28.64 9.81
CA ALA A 322 17.08 -28.24 10.06
C ALA A 322 17.16 -26.90 10.78
N TRP A 323 16.37 -25.91 10.38
CA TRP A 323 16.31 -24.61 11.06
C TRP A 323 15.79 -24.72 12.50
N ILE A 324 14.71 -25.46 12.72
CA ILE A 324 14.12 -25.68 14.06
C ILE A 324 15.12 -26.38 14.98
N HIS A 325 15.93 -27.30 14.44
CA HIS A 325 16.99 -27.95 15.19
C HIS A 325 18.17 -27.01 15.52
N LEU A 326 18.57 -26.17 14.56
CA LEU A 326 19.73 -25.29 14.70
C LEU A 326 19.45 -23.95 15.38
N ARG A 327 18.19 -23.50 15.45
CA ARG A 327 17.83 -22.22 16.05
C ARG A 327 18.17 -22.22 17.55
N PRO A 328 18.72 -21.13 18.11
CA PRO A 328 19.06 -21.10 19.53
C PRO A 328 17.80 -21.16 20.41
N SER A 329 17.82 -21.95 21.48
CA SER A 329 16.68 -22.11 22.41
C SER A 329 16.26 -20.81 23.11
N SER A 330 17.14 -19.81 23.18
CA SER A 330 16.89 -18.49 23.78
C SER A 330 16.02 -17.56 22.93
N THR A 331 15.54 -18.01 21.76
CA THR A 331 14.95 -17.12 20.75
C THR A 331 13.41 -17.05 20.76
N GLY A 332 12.77 -17.51 21.84
CA GLY A 332 11.33 -17.37 22.07
C GLY A 332 10.45 -18.21 21.13
N ASP A 333 9.18 -17.81 21.01
CA ASP A 333 8.13 -18.59 20.34
C ASP A 333 8.08 -18.39 18.82
N TYR A 334 8.75 -17.37 18.28
CA TYR A 334 8.73 -17.06 16.86
C TYR A 334 9.60 -18.03 16.06
N LEU A 335 9.08 -18.55 14.94
CA LEU A 335 9.83 -19.45 14.06
C LEU A 335 11.08 -18.75 13.51
N PHE A 336 10.96 -17.47 13.13
CA PHE A 336 12.07 -16.65 12.62
C PHE A 336 12.26 -15.40 13.49
N PRO A 337 12.95 -15.53 14.63
CA PRO A 337 13.12 -14.46 15.58
C PRO A 337 14.15 -13.43 15.10
N ASN A 338 14.03 -12.20 15.61
CA ASN A 338 15.09 -11.22 15.52
C ASN A 338 16.22 -11.56 16.52
N ARG A 339 17.29 -10.74 16.54
CA ARG A 339 18.46 -10.96 17.41
C ARG A 339 18.15 -11.00 18.91
N ASN A 340 17.02 -10.42 19.32
CA ASN A 340 16.59 -10.32 20.72
C ASN A 340 15.49 -11.35 21.04
N GLY A 341 15.22 -12.33 20.17
CA GLY A 341 14.15 -13.32 20.35
C GLY A 341 12.73 -12.82 20.05
N GLY A 342 12.59 -11.57 19.58
CA GLY A 342 11.30 -10.98 19.21
C GLY A 342 10.93 -11.15 17.74
N ILE A 343 9.83 -10.51 17.33
CA ILE A 343 9.34 -10.51 15.93
C ILE A 343 10.42 -9.99 14.97
N MET A 344 10.57 -10.64 13.80
CA MET A 344 11.33 -10.08 12.69
C MET A 344 10.61 -8.86 12.10
N GLU A 345 11.15 -7.67 12.31
CA GLU A 345 10.51 -6.44 11.82
C GLU A 345 10.44 -6.38 10.28
N TYR A 346 9.29 -5.94 9.77
CA TYR A 346 9.06 -5.78 8.32
C TYR A 346 10.16 -4.96 7.63
N ASN A 347 10.53 -3.81 8.20
CA ASN A 347 11.51 -2.91 7.59
C ASN A 347 12.88 -3.57 7.50
N ARG A 348 13.28 -4.29 8.56
CA ARG A 348 14.54 -5.03 8.61
C ARG A 348 14.56 -6.15 7.58
N PHE A 349 13.52 -6.99 7.54
CA PHE A 349 13.42 -8.08 6.58
C PHE A 349 13.40 -7.55 5.13
N ASN A 350 12.60 -6.52 4.85
CA ASN A 350 12.53 -5.91 3.54
C ASN A 350 13.85 -5.28 3.09
N HIS A 351 14.59 -4.65 4.01
CA HIS A 351 15.92 -4.12 3.71
C HIS A 351 16.94 -5.22 3.43
N SER A 352 16.90 -6.32 4.20
CA SER A 352 17.76 -7.49 3.99
C SER A 352 17.55 -8.09 2.59
N LEU A 353 16.29 -8.36 2.22
CA LEU A 353 15.94 -8.89 0.90
C LEU A 353 16.35 -7.95 -0.24
N LYS A 354 16.12 -6.64 -0.09
CA LYS A 354 16.54 -5.64 -1.09
C LYS A 354 18.05 -5.69 -1.31
N THR A 355 18.82 -5.80 -0.24
CA THR A 355 20.28 -5.86 -0.31
C THR A 355 20.71 -7.17 -0.97
N LEU A 356 20.22 -8.30 -0.47
CA LEU A 356 20.48 -9.63 -1.00
C LEU A 356 20.22 -9.71 -2.50
N PHE A 357 19.03 -9.33 -2.96
CA PHE A 357 18.66 -9.44 -4.37
C PHE A 357 19.45 -8.48 -5.26
N ARG A 358 19.79 -7.27 -4.79
CA ARG A 358 20.67 -6.37 -5.56
C ARG A 358 22.09 -6.91 -5.71
N THR A 359 22.59 -7.62 -4.70
CA THR A 359 23.94 -8.17 -4.72
C THR A 359 24.03 -9.44 -5.56
N VAL A 360 23.02 -10.32 -5.46
CA VAL A 360 23.05 -11.63 -6.10
C VAL A 360 22.55 -11.58 -7.55
N ILE A 361 21.57 -10.72 -7.84
CA ILE A 361 20.87 -10.73 -9.12
C ILE A 361 21.43 -9.65 -10.02
N GLY A 362 21.91 -10.05 -11.21
CA GLY A 362 22.54 -9.15 -12.18
C GLY A 362 21.58 -8.16 -12.87
N ARG A 363 20.26 -8.38 -12.80
CA ARG A 363 19.25 -7.48 -13.40
C ARG A 363 18.67 -6.49 -12.40
N ARG A 364 18.13 -5.38 -12.93
CA ARG A 364 17.48 -4.34 -12.13
C ARG A 364 16.14 -4.85 -11.55
N GLY A 365 15.88 -4.45 -10.30
CA GLY A 365 14.60 -4.64 -9.63
C GLY A 365 13.58 -3.57 -10.04
N PRO A 366 12.39 -3.59 -9.41
CA PRO A 366 12.33 -3.34 -7.97
C PRO A 366 12.28 -4.61 -7.10
N TRP A 367 12.94 -4.54 -5.94
CA TRP A 367 13.07 -5.64 -4.99
C TRP A 367 12.42 -5.32 -3.65
N GLY A 368 12.04 -6.37 -2.91
CA GLY A 368 11.50 -6.27 -1.56
C GLY A 368 10.62 -7.48 -1.21
N THR A 369 9.91 -7.44 -0.09
CA THR A 369 9.17 -8.61 0.44
C THR A 369 8.12 -9.20 -0.51
N HIS A 370 7.45 -8.39 -1.35
CA HIS A 370 6.50 -8.91 -2.36
C HIS A 370 7.16 -9.74 -3.47
N THR A 371 8.50 -9.67 -3.61
CA THR A 371 9.28 -10.52 -4.53
C THR A 371 9.02 -11.99 -4.22
N LEU A 372 8.98 -12.36 -2.93
CA LEU A 372 8.83 -13.76 -2.49
C LEU A 372 7.48 -14.34 -2.91
N ARG A 373 6.39 -13.62 -2.64
CA ARG A 373 5.04 -14.04 -3.03
C ARG A 373 4.87 -14.11 -4.56
N LYS A 374 5.42 -13.13 -5.29
CA LYS A 374 5.43 -13.17 -6.77
C LYS A 374 6.25 -14.34 -7.32
N THR A 375 7.37 -14.66 -6.66
CA THR A 375 8.17 -15.86 -6.98
C THR A 375 7.36 -17.12 -6.74
N GLY A 376 6.60 -17.22 -5.65
CA GLY A 376 5.69 -18.35 -5.42
C GLY A 376 4.70 -18.55 -6.57
N TYR A 377 4.07 -17.46 -7.04
CA TYR A 377 3.20 -17.48 -8.23
C TYR A 377 3.94 -17.94 -9.49
N LEU A 378 5.13 -17.39 -9.73
CA LEU A 378 5.97 -17.77 -10.87
C LEU A 378 6.26 -19.27 -10.87
N MET A 379 6.75 -19.79 -9.74
CA MET A 379 7.10 -21.20 -9.60
C MET A 379 5.89 -22.11 -9.82
N ALA A 380 4.74 -21.80 -9.20
CA ALA A 380 3.53 -22.61 -9.34
C ALA A 380 3.00 -22.66 -10.77
N ILE A 381 3.03 -21.52 -11.49
CA ILE A 381 2.59 -21.45 -12.89
C ILE A 381 3.56 -22.19 -13.81
N TRP A 382 4.87 -22.03 -13.60
CA TRP A 382 5.89 -22.73 -14.38
C TRP A 382 5.84 -24.24 -14.15
N GLY A 383 5.40 -24.67 -12.96
CA GLY A 383 5.11 -26.06 -12.63
C GLY A 383 3.75 -26.59 -13.10
N GLY A 384 2.97 -25.82 -13.86
CA GLY A 384 1.68 -26.27 -14.42
C GLY A 384 0.48 -26.18 -13.46
N GLY A 385 0.61 -25.47 -12.34
CA GLY A 385 -0.49 -25.30 -11.39
C GLY A 385 -1.68 -24.52 -11.97
N GLN A 386 -2.89 -24.91 -11.58
CA GLN A 386 -4.14 -24.26 -11.99
C GLN A 386 -4.35 -22.95 -11.22
N ILE A 387 -4.83 -21.91 -11.91
CA ILE A 387 -4.91 -20.55 -11.34
C ILE A 387 -5.84 -20.47 -10.12
N GLU A 388 -6.93 -21.25 -10.11
CA GLU A 388 -7.89 -21.31 -9.00
C GLU A 388 -7.22 -21.88 -7.75
N GLN A 389 -6.43 -22.95 -7.89
CA GLN A 389 -5.72 -23.57 -6.76
C GLN A 389 -4.63 -22.64 -6.24
N ILE A 390 -3.84 -22.04 -7.14
CA ILE A 390 -2.81 -21.06 -6.77
C ILE A 390 -3.44 -19.87 -6.04
N MET A 391 -4.60 -19.38 -6.51
CA MET A 391 -5.34 -18.29 -5.87
C MET A 391 -5.76 -18.65 -4.44
N LEU A 392 -6.29 -19.85 -4.23
CA LEU A 392 -6.69 -20.36 -2.92
C LEU A 392 -5.49 -20.53 -2.00
N SER A 393 -4.40 -21.15 -2.46
CA SER A 393 -3.15 -21.33 -1.69
C SER A 393 -2.53 -19.98 -1.32
N ALA A 394 -2.60 -18.99 -2.20
CA ALA A 394 -2.16 -17.63 -1.94
C ALA A 394 -3.16 -16.80 -1.12
N ARG A 395 -4.35 -17.32 -0.81
CA ARG A 395 -5.38 -16.65 0.00
C ARG A 395 -5.83 -15.32 -0.63
N HIS A 396 -6.07 -15.33 -1.94
CA HIS A 396 -6.69 -14.20 -2.64
C HIS A 396 -8.21 -14.35 -2.66
N LYS A 397 -8.94 -13.27 -2.34
CA LYS A 397 -10.41 -13.26 -2.33
C LYS A 397 -11.04 -13.23 -3.72
N THR A 398 -10.33 -12.69 -4.71
CA THR A 398 -10.86 -12.46 -6.05
C THR A 398 -9.86 -12.88 -7.13
N LEU A 399 -10.40 -13.45 -8.22
CA LEU A 399 -9.61 -13.82 -9.39
C LEU A 399 -8.86 -12.62 -9.97
N ALA A 400 -9.51 -11.45 -10.05
CA ALA A 400 -8.89 -10.21 -10.52
C ALA A 400 -7.61 -9.83 -9.76
N SER A 401 -7.52 -10.17 -8.47
CA SER A 401 -6.30 -9.92 -7.69
C SER A 401 -5.20 -10.92 -8.01
N ALA A 402 -5.54 -12.20 -8.21
CA ALA A 402 -4.58 -13.26 -8.55
C ALA A 402 -4.09 -13.13 -10.01
N GLN A 403 -4.96 -12.68 -10.91
CA GLN A 403 -4.67 -12.56 -12.34
C GLN A 403 -3.52 -11.60 -12.64
N LYS A 404 -3.33 -10.56 -11.82
CA LYS A 404 -2.16 -9.66 -11.89
C LYS A 404 -0.83 -10.40 -11.68
N TYR A 405 -0.80 -11.38 -10.78
CA TYR A 405 0.39 -12.21 -10.56
C TYR A 405 0.56 -13.26 -11.66
N PHE A 406 -0.57 -13.80 -12.15
CA PHE A 406 -0.58 -14.79 -13.21
C PHE A 406 -0.04 -14.26 -14.53
N GLN A 407 -0.49 -13.08 -14.96
CA GLN A 407 -0.08 -12.46 -16.22
C GLN A 407 1.44 -12.26 -16.29
N ASP A 408 2.04 -11.69 -15.24
CA ASP A 408 3.50 -11.50 -15.14
C ASP A 408 4.25 -12.84 -15.28
N ALA A 409 3.81 -13.86 -14.53
CA ALA A 409 4.47 -15.17 -14.50
C ALA A 409 4.32 -15.97 -15.81
N ALA A 410 3.13 -15.93 -16.42
CA ALA A 410 2.84 -16.59 -17.69
C ALA A 410 3.63 -15.95 -18.85
N ALA A 411 3.76 -14.62 -18.86
CA ALA A 411 4.59 -13.92 -19.83
C ALA A 411 6.07 -14.36 -19.73
N LEU A 412 6.61 -14.44 -18.51
CA LEU A 412 7.97 -14.92 -18.28
C LEU A 412 8.15 -16.39 -18.68
N LEU A 413 7.16 -17.25 -18.45
CA LEU A 413 7.18 -18.64 -18.92
C LEU A 413 7.24 -18.72 -20.45
N HIS A 414 6.42 -17.91 -21.13
CA HIS A 414 6.39 -17.87 -22.58
C HIS A 414 7.71 -17.39 -23.18
N LEU A 415 8.30 -16.33 -22.60
CA LEU A 415 9.64 -15.87 -22.98
C LEU A 415 10.71 -16.95 -22.78
N ALA A 416 10.67 -17.68 -21.66
CA ALA A 416 11.60 -18.77 -21.40
C ALA A 416 11.45 -19.91 -22.42
N LYS A 417 10.22 -20.24 -22.83
CA LYS A 417 9.96 -21.22 -23.90
C LYS A 417 10.50 -20.74 -25.24
N ILE A 418 10.26 -19.49 -25.63
CA ILE A 418 10.80 -18.91 -26.87
C ILE A 418 12.33 -18.92 -26.87
N GLN A 419 12.96 -18.54 -25.76
CA GLN A 419 14.42 -18.56 -25.64
C GLN A 419 14.98 -19.97 -25.79
N ARG A 420 14.30 -20.99 -25.23
CA ARG A 420 14.66 -22.39 -25.44
C ARG A 420 14.52 -22.80 -26.89
N ASP A 421 13.40 -22.49 -27.54
CA ASP A 421 13.15 -22.85 -28.92
C ASP A 421 14.13 -22.17 -29.87
N ASN A 422 14.48 -20.91 -29.59
CA ASN A 422 15.51 -20.18 -30.33
C ASN A 422 16.91 -20.75 -30.06
N SER A 423 17.23 -21.11 -28.82
CA SER A 423 18.52 -21.75 -28.50
C SER A 423 18.63 -23.12 -29.18
N ASN A 424 17.54 -23.89 -29.21
CA ASN A 424 17.45 -25.17 -29.92
C ASN A 424 17.56 -24.97 -31.43
N ARG A 425 16.90 -23.96 -32.02
CA ARG A 425 17.02 -23.62 -33.45
C ARG A 425 18.42 -23.12 -33.84
N VAL A 426 19.05 -22.33 -32.97
CA VAL A 426 20.43 -21.87 -33.15
C VAL A 426 21.41 -23.04 -33.00
N LEU A 427 21.14 -23.99 -32.10
CA LEU A 427 21.87 -25.25 -32.02
C LEU A 427 21.64 -26.12 -33.27
N ASP A 428 20.42 -26.25 -33.78
CA ASP A 428 20.12 -26.99 -35.02
C ASP A 428 20.79 -26.36 -36.25
N LEU A 429 20.97 -25.03 -36.27
CA LEU A 429 21.71 -24.29 -37.30
C LEU A 429 23.23 -24.35 -37.13
N LEU A 430 23.73 -24.49 -35.90
CA LEU A 430 25.16 -24.51 -35.59
C LEU A 430 25.73 -25.93 -35.48
N TYR A 431 24.88 -26.97 -35.45
CA TYR A 431 25.29 -28.36 -35.24
C TYR A 431 24.93 -29.27 -36.41
N SER A 432 25.54 -28.97 -37.55
CA SER A 432 26.13 -30.01 -38.41
C SER A 432 27.45 -30.57 -37.84
N GLN A 433 27.88 -30.22 -36.62
CA GLN A 433 28.95 -30.90 -35.88
C GLN A 433 28.98 -30.53 -34.38
N ARG A 434 28.63 -31.52 -33.54
CA ARG A 434 29.11 -31.89 -32.17
C ARG A 434 29.29 -30.89 -31.02
N ALA A 435 28.85 -31.39 -29.84
CA ALA A 435 28.96 -30.90 -28.44
C ALA A 435 27.66 -30.46 -27.69
N ASP A 436 27.01 -31.47 -27.10
CA ASP A 436 26.24 -31.38 -25.84
C ASP A 436 27.08 -30.71 -24.73
N ARG A 437 26.52 -29.69 -24.05
CA ARG A 437 26.71 -29.36 -22.61
C ARG A 437 26.07 -28.01 -22.28
N CYS A 438 24.77 -27.98 -21.95
CA CYS A 438 24.27 -26.89 -21.08
C CYS A 438 22.86 -27.09 -20.51
N TYR A 439 22.06 -28.07 -20.95
CA TYR A 439 20.63 -28.05 -20.64
C TYR A 439 19.95 -29.42 -20.42
N ARG A 440 20.72 -30.48 -20.11
CA ARG A 440 20.12 -31.77 -19.69
C ARG A 440 19.72 -31.81 -18.21
N ASP A 441 20.20 -30.87 -17.39
CA ASP A 441 20.10 -30.99 -15.92
C ASP A 441 19.00 -30.14 -15.25
N THR A 442 18.06 -29.52 -15.99
CA THR A 442 17.02 -28.68 -15.36
C THR A 442 15.58 -29.08 -15.70
N HIS A 443 15.37 -29.95 -16.69
CA HIS A 443 14.01 -30.26 -17.16
C HIS A 443 13.25 -31.37 -16.40
N PRO A 444 13.89 -32.39 -15.79
CA PRO A 444 13.18 -33.32 -14.90
C PRO A 444 12.81 -32.68 -13.54
N TYR A 445 13.43 -31.56 -13.19
CA TYR A 445 13.35 -30.94 -11.86
C TYR A 445 12.05 -30.15 -11.60
N PHE A 446 11.33 -29.70 -12.64
CA PHE A 446 10.25 -28.72 -12.46
C PHE A 446 8.85 -29.19 -12.83
N SER A 447 8.68 -30.20 -13.69
CA SER A 447 7.34 -30.78 -13.94
C SER A 447 6.83 -31.54 -12.71
N ASN A 448 7.72 -32.16 -11.94
CA ASN A 448 7.36 -32.98 -10.77
C ASN A 448 7.37 -32.22 -9.44
N PHE A 449 7.85 -30.97 -9.39
CA PHE A 449 7.91 -30.18 -8.15
C PHE A 449 6.50 -29.81 -7.64
N PHE A 450 5.51 -29.70 -8.52
CA PHE A 450 4.19 -29.17 -8.19
C PHE A 450 3.01 -30.13 -8.33
N GLU A 451 3.16 -31.29 -8.99
CA GLU A 451 2.10 -32.32 -9.00
C GLU A 451 1.77 -32.88 -7.60
N ARG A 452 2.66 -32.69 -6.61
CA ARG A 452 2.47 -33.16 -5.22
C ARG A 452 2.42 -32.06 -4.17
N THR A 453 2.54 -30.80 -4.59
CA THR A 453 2.56 -29.65 -3.67
C THR A 453 1.22 -28.90 -3.64
N PHE A 454 0.31 -29.19 -4.58
CA PHE A 454 -1.03 -28.61 -4.65
C PHE A 454 -2.11 -29.68 -4.78
#